data_AF-A0A920A3F5-F1
#
_entry.id   AF-A0A920A3F5-F1
#
_cell.length_a   1.000
_cell.length_b   1.000
_cell.length_c   1.000
_cell.angle_alpha   90.00
_cell.angle_beta   90.00
_cell.angle_gamma   90.00
#
_symmetry.space_group_name_H-M   'P 1'
#
loop_
_entity.id
_entity.type
_entity.pdbx_description
1 polymer ?
#
loop_
_entity_poly.entity_id
_entity_poly.type
_entity_poly.pdbx_seq_one_letter_code
_entity_poly.pdbx_strand_id
1 'polypeptide(L)'
;MSGASIWYLQRFSALLNLIYVLWLGSFFVFNEITFEVWSAFSSALMFKTLTTLVIASIIIHSVIGLWTVGTDYLTPRTLGFISSRLGVMPTTSE
;
A
#
# COMPACT_ATOMS: atom_id res chain seq x y z
N MET A 1 -13.53 11.69 7.63
CA MET A 1 -12.17 12.17 7.35
C MET A 1 -12.25 13.24 6.28
N SER A 2 -11.57 14.37 6.44
CA SER A 2 -11.51 15.39 5.37
C SER A 2 -10.57 14.93 4.26
N GLY A 3 -10.76 15.43 3.03
CA GLY A 3 -9.85 15.14 1.91
C GLY A 3 -8.38 15.48 2.24
N ALA A 4 -8.15 16.58 2.97
CA ALA A 4 -6.83 16.94 3.46
C ALA A 4 -6.22 15.87 4.38
N SER A 5 -6.99 15.33 5.34
CA SER A 5 -6.48 14.28 6.24
C SER A 5 -6.09 13.00 5.49
N ILE A 6 -6.87 12.58 4.49
CA ILE A 6 -6.57 11.42 3.65
C ILE A 6 -5.28 11.66 2.84
N TRP A 7 -5.13 12.87 2.29
CA TRP A 7 -3.96 13.27 1.51
C TRP A 7 -2.66 13.24 2.32
N TYR A 8 -2.69 13.74 3.56
CA TYR A 8 -1.53 13.70 4.46
C TYR A 8 -1.20 12.26 4.86
N LEU A 9 -2.22 11.49 5.27
CA LEU A 9 -2.06 10.11 5.70
C LEU A 9 -1.45 9.23 4.61
N GLN A 10 -1.82 9.45 3.35
CA GLN A 10 -1.24 8.74 2.20
C GLN A 10 0.26 9.04 2.02
N ARG A 11 0.69 10.29 2.20
CA ARG A 11 2.10 10.69 2.04
C ARG A 11 2.98 10.25 3.19
N PHE A 12 2.51 10.41 4.42
CA PHE A 12 3.26 9.99 5.60
C PHE A 12 3.46 8.47 5.60
N SER A 13 2.41 7.69 5.29
CA SER A 13 2.54 6.24 5.14
C SER A 13 3.49 5.85 4.00
N ALA A 14 3.46 6.56 2.87
CA ALA A 14 4.39 6.32 1.74
C ALA A 14 5.85 6.52 2.15
N LEU A 15 6.17 7.64 2.82
CA LEU A 15 7.53 7.93 3.26
C LEU A 15 8.01 6.93 4.30
N LEU A 16 7.15 6.56 5.26
CA LEU A 16 7.46 5.53 6.26
C LEU A 16 7.78 4.19 5.59
N ASN A 17 6.93 3.75 4.65
CA ASN A 17 7.12 2.50 3.91
C ASN A 17 8.41 2.54 3.08
N LEU A 18 8.70 3.65 2.39
CA LEU A 18 9.91 3.82 1.58
C LEU A 18 11.18 3.73 2.44
N ILE A 19 11.22 4.43 3.58
CA ILE A 19 12.35 4.39 4.50
C ILE A 19 12.59 2.95 4.98
N TYR A 20 11.54 2.22 5.33
CA TYR A 20 11.66 0.83 5.74
C TYR A 20 12.17 -0.07 4.60
N VAL A 21 11.68 0.10 3.37
CA VAL A 21 12.16 -0.65 2.21
C VAL A 21 13.65 -0.37 1.96
N LEU A 22 14.09 0.88 2.06
CA LEU A 22 15.50 1.23 1.91
C LEU A 22 16.35 0.63 3.02
N TRP A 23 15.88 0.69 4.27
CA TRP A 23 16.58 0.10 5.42
C TRP A 23 16.71 -1.42 5.29
N LEU A 24 15.60 -2.12 5.03
CA LEU A 24 15.60 -3.58 4.83
C LEU A 24 16.38 -3.97 3.58
N GLY A 25 16.25 -3.21 2.49
CA GLY A 25 17.00 -3.42 1.25
C GLY A 25 18.50 -3.26 1.47
N SER A 26 18.93 -2.27 2.27
CA SER A 26 20.35 -2.08 2.60
C SER A 26 20.93 -3.29 3.34
N PHE A 27 20.15 -3.95 4.21
CA PHE A 27 20.59 -5.19 4.85
C PHE A 27 20.90 -6.26 3.79
N PHE A 28 20.07 -6.42 2.78
CA PHE A 28 20.30 -7.39 1.70
C PHE A 28 21.47 -7.03 0.77
N VAL A 29 21.77 -5.74 0.60
CA VAL A 29 22.87 -5.29 -0.26
C VAL A 29 24.23 -5.44 0.42
N PHE A 30 24.30 -5.18 1.73
CA PHE A 30 25.57 -5.08 2.45
C PHE A 30 25.93 -6.28 3.32
N ASN A 31 25.08 -7.32 3.40
CA ASN A 31 25.34 -8.51 4.20
C ASN A 31 25.24 -9.79 3.37
N GLU A 32 26.05 -10.79 3.72
CA GLU A 32 25.87 -12.14 3.20
C GLU A 32 24.61 -12.77 3.81
N ILE A 33 23.76 -13.35 2.95
CA ILE A 33 22.47 -13.89 3.35
C ILE A 33 22.63 -15.35 3.76
N THR A 34 23.04 -15.55 5.01
CA THR A 34 23.06 -16.86 5.68
C THR A 34 21.90 -16.96 6.68
N PHE A 35 21.54 -18.19 7.05
CA PHE A 35 20.52 -18.44 8.06
C PHE A 35 20.86 -17.74 9.40
N GLU A 36 22.11 -17.81 9.83
CA GLU A 36 22.57 -17.22 11.09
C GLU A 36 22.43 -15.70 11.10
N VAL A 37 22.91 -15.03 10.04
CA VAL A 37 22.86 -13.56 9.92
C VAL A 37 21.41 -13.06 9.84
N TRP A 38 20.56 -13.72 9.05
CA TRP A 38 19.13 -13.39 8.97
C TRP A 38 18.41 -13.62 10.29
N SER A 39 18.68 -14.73 10.98
CA SER A 39 18.08 -15.04 12.28
C SER A 39 18.47 -14.00 13.34
N ALA A 40 19.75 -13.60 13.39
CA ALA A 40 20.20 -12.55 14.29
C ALA A 40 19.54 -11.20 14.00
N PHE A 41 19.46 -10.78 12.73
CA PHE A 41 18.84 -9.53 12.33
C PHE A 41 17.33 -9.49 12.61
N SER A 42 16.60 -10.53 12.22
CA SER A 42 15.13 -10.60 12.36
C SER A 42 14.65 -10.88 13.78
N SER A 43 15.50 -11.47 14.63
CA SER A 43 15.18 -11.70 16.05
C SER A 43 15.28 -10.44 16.90
N ALA A 44 16.01 -9.41 16.44
CA ALA A 44 16.19 -8.14 17.13
C ALA A 44 14.85 -7.41 17.37
N LEU A 45 14.72 -6.80 18.54
CA LEU A 45 13.51 -6.04 18.91
C LEU A 45 13.23 -4.92 17.90
N MET A 46 14.28 -4.23 17.45
CA MET A 46 14.18 -3.15 16.46
C MET A 46 13.53 -3.62 15.15
N PHE A 47 13.97 -4.77 14.61
CA PHE A 47 13.38 -5.34 13.40
C PHE A 47 11.89 -5.64 13.61
N LYS A 48 11.54 -6.31 14.71
CA LYS A 48 10.15 -6.67 15.04
C LYS A 48 9.26 -5.43 15.15
N THR A 49 9.68 -4.43 15.93
CA THR A 49 8.91 -3.20 16.12
C THR A 49 8.74 -2.43 14.82
N LEU A 50 9.81 -2.22 14.03
CA LEU A 50 9.72 -1.52 12.76
C LEU A 50 8.84 -2.25 11.75
N THR A 51 8.99 -3.57 11.64
CA THR A 51 8.17 -4.41 10.75
C THR A 51 6.69 -4.31 11.12
N THR A 52 6.35 -4.41 12.42
CA THR A 52 4.96 -4.28 12.88
C THR A 52 4.37 -2.91 12.55
N LEU A 53 5.12 -1.83 12.78
CA LEU A 53 4.69 -0.46 12.43
C LEU A 53 4.46 -0.30 10.92
N VAL A 54 5.33 -0.88 10.10
CA VAL A 54 5.23 -0.81 8.65
C VAL A 54 4.05 -1.63 8.13
N ILE A 55 3.76 -2.80 8.71
CA ILE A 55 2.56 -3.58 8.37
C ILE A 55 1.30 -2.74 8.60
N ALA A 56 1.19 -2.06 9.74
CA ALA A 56 0.05 -1.17 10.01
C ALA A 56 0.00 0.01 9.01
N SER A 57 1.15 0.61 8.68
CA SER A 57 1.26 1.66 7.67
C SER A 57 0.83 1.19 6.28
N ILE A 58 1.21 -0.03 5.86
CA ILE A 58 0.82 -0.63 4.58
C ILE A 58 -0.70 -0.81 4.50
N ILE A 59 -1.36 -1.24 5.58
CA ILE A 59 -2.82 -1.38 5.60
C ILE A 59 -3.47 -0.03 5.30
N ILE A 60 -3.05 1.02 6.00
CA ILE A 60 -3.58 2.38 5.80
C ILE A 60 -3.31 2.85 4.36
N HIS A 61 -2.06 2.72 3.89
CA HIS A 61 -1.64 3.14 2.56
C HIS A 61 -2.42 2.42 1.45
N SER A 62 -2.64 1.12 1.62
CA SER A 62 -3.32 0.27 0.66
C SER A 62 -4.82 0.56 0.62
N VAL A 63 -5.46 0.74 1.78
CA VAL A 63 -6.90 1.06 1.83
C VAL A 63 -7.19 2.38 1.12
N ILE A 64 -6.41 3.43 1.41
CA ILE A 64 -6.59 4.74 0.76
C ILE A 64 -6.28 4.64 -0.74
N GLY A 65 -5.16 4.03 -1.10
CA GLY A 65 -4.75 3.90 -2.51
C GLY A 65 -5.74 3.08 -3.34
N LEU A 66 -6.17 1.92 -2.84
CA LEU A 66 -7.14 1.07 -3.54
C LEU A 66 -8.53 1.72 -3.58
N TRP A 67 -8.92 2.47 -2.54
CA TRP A 67 -10.15 3.26 -2.57
C TRP A 67 -10.11 4.29 -3.70
N THR A 68 -9.03 5.07 -3.81
CA THR A 68 -8.87 6.06 -4.89
C THR A 68 -8.90 5.40 -6.27
N VAL A 69 -8.17 4.29 -6.46
CA VAL A 69 -8.21 3.54 -7.73
C VAL A 69 -9.62 3.04 -8.02
N GLY A 70 -10.31 2.51 -7.01
CA GLY A 70 -11.67 2.01 -7.13
C GLY A 70 -12.66 3.10 -7.57
N THR A 71 -12.62 4.26 -6.91
CA THR A 71 -13.54 5.36 -7.23
C THR A 71 -13.25 6.02 -8.57
N ASP A 72 -12.00 6.04 -9.02
CA ASP A 72 -11.61 6.68 -10.27
C ASP A 72 -11.83 5.76 -11.48
N TYR A 73 -11.55 4.46 -11.33
CA TYR A 73 -11.50 3.53 -12.46
C TYR A 73 -12.62 2.47 -12.49
N LEU A 74 -13.22 2.10 -11.36
CA LEU A 74 -14.32 1.13 -11.34
C LEU A 74 -15.68 1.83 -11.51
N THR A 75 -15.78 2.70 -12.52
CA THR A 75 -17.02 3.42 -12.88
C THR A 75 -17.60 2.85 -14.18
N PRO A 76 -18.93 2.92 -14.40
CA PRO A 76 -19.54 2.48 -15.66
C PRO A 76 -18.92 3.16 -16.89
N ARG A 77 -18.60 4.46 -16.79
CA ARG A 77 -17.92 5.19 -17.87
C ARG A 77 -16.57 4.54 -18.20
N THR A 78 -15.73 4.32 -17.20
CA THR A 78 -14.36 3.82 -17.39
C THR A 78 -14.36 2.34 -17.82
N LEU A 79 -15.21 1.52 -17.20
CA LEU A 79 -15.37 0.10 -17.55
C LEU A 79 -16.03 -0.09 -18.93
N GLY A 80 -16.84 0.87 -19.36
CA GLY A 80 -17.44 0.91 -20.70
C GLY A 80 -16.41 0.96 -21.84
N PHE A 81 -15.21 1.48 -21.60
CA PHE A 81 -14.10 1.41 -22.56
C PHE A 81 -13.53 0.01 -22.75
N ILE A 82 -13.70 -0.87 -21.76
CA ILE A 82 -13.25 -2.27 -21.83
C ILE A 82 -14.33 -3.13 -22.47
N SER A 83 -15.60 -2.92 -22.09
CA SER A 83 -16.75 -3.63 -22.65
C SER A 83 -18.02 -2.82 -22.50
N SER A 84 -18.79 -2.70 -23.57
CA SER A 84 -20.09 -2.02 -23.56
C SER A 84 -21.03 -2.57 -22.50
N ARG A 85 -20.99 -3.89 -22.21
CA ARG A 85 -21.79 -4.54 -21.16
C ARG A 85 -21.47 -4.04 -19.75
N LEU A 86 -20.19 -3.77 -19.47
CA LEU A 86 -19.75 -3.23 -18.17
C LEU A 86 -20.00 -1.73 -18.03
N GLY A 87 -20.20 -1.05 -19.16
CA GLY A 87 -20.56 0.37 -19.20
C GLY A 87 -22.05 0.66 -19.17
N VAL A 88 -22.89 -0.38 -19.15
CA VAL A 88 -24.34 -0.22 -18.98
C VAL A 88 -24.62 0.14 -17.52
N MET A 89 -25.06 1.37 -17.27
CA MET A 89 -25.82 1.64 -16.07
C MET A 89 -27.21 1.02 -16.24
N PRO A 90 -27.73 0.22 -15.28
CA PRO A 90 -29.14 -0.10 -15.26
C PRO A 90 -29.88 1.24 -15.16
N THR A 91 -30.41 1.72 -16.28
CA THR A 91 -31.38 2.79 -16.25
C THR A 91 -32.57 2.21 -15.50
N THR A 92 -32.85 2.69 -14.30
CA THR A 92 -34.18 2.50 -13.72
C THR A 92 -35.15 3.10 -14.73
N SER A 93 -35.85 2.21 -15.46
CA SER A 93 -36.93 2.59 -16.34
C SER A 93 -38.06 3.12 -15.48
N GLU A 94 -38.07 4.43 -15.29
CA GLU A 94 -39.32 5.19 -15.26
C GLU A 94 -39.73 5.53 -16.70
#